data_AF-A0A0M8WIR7-F1
#
_entry.id   AF-A0A0M8WIR7-F1
#
_cell.length_a   1.000
_cell.length_b   1.000
_cell.length_c   1.000
_cell.angle_alpha   90.00
_cell.angle_beta   90.00
_cell.angle_gamma   90.00
#
_symmetry.space_group_name_H-M   'P 1'
#
loop_
_entity.id
_entity.type
_entity.pdbx_description
1 polymer ?
#
loop_
_entity_poly.entity_id
_entity_poly.type
_entity_poly.pdbx_seq_one_letter_code
_entity_poly.pdbx_strand_id
1 'polypeptide(L)'
;MNLRTDWNSLLSDDPELLFTAYTPRYFPGADDMVRYLGDFAVKNDLPIRYDTTVVSVTRPDDFVLRDQHGTGYRAKRLIVATGVSQPYIPDIDGVEHAEPYCDVSVDPADFTGQRVLIIGRGNSAFETADNLVETAAVIHVAGPGSLKLAWQTHFVGHLRAVNNNFLDTYQLKSQNAVLDGHIAGIRREGDDFYVKVSFQRVNEVVKEIRYDRVVLATGFRFDASIFAPECRPQLTIKDRFPDQTAAWESVNVPDLFFAGTITQARDFKKSTSGFIHGFRYGVRALHRITEHRYHGVDWPSRELTPDGVTEAIIERVNRTSALWQLFTFMADAVLFGSDGTVRYAEEVPVDHLHEAVARGDFGDVASYLTVTLEYGADHDKINPFDITAGRTPQDDTSGLDGRYLHPVVRRFRAGELLGEHHLTENLENEWDSDEVHRAPLTRFLGASAK
;
A
#
# COMPACT_ATOMS: atom_id res chain seq x y z
N MET A 1 -7.06 19.20 -8.66
CA MET A 1 -6.28 19.16 -7.42
C MET A 1 -5.07 18.25 -7.65
N ASN A 2 -3.83 18.72 -7.47
CA ASN A 2 -2.65 17.88 -7.70
C ASN A 2 -2.31 17.08 -6.43
N LEU A 3 -2.89 15.89 -6.30
CA LEU A 3 -2.68 14.99 -5.16
C LEU A 3 -1.50 14.03 -5.37
N ARG A 4 -0.73 14.18 -6.46
CA ARG A 4 0.41 13.30 -6.80
C ARG A 4 1.49 13.35 -5.72
N THR A 5 1.75 14.52 -5.14
CA THR A 5 2.76 14.72 -4.08
C THR A 5 2.15 14.85 -2.69
N ASP A 6 0.82 14.81 -2.58
CA ASP A 6 0.10 14.89 -1.31
C ASP A 6 -0.16 13.50 -0.74
N TRP A 7 0.51 13.22 0.38
CA TRP A 7 0.48 11.91 1.02
C TRP A 7 -0.61 11.71 2.05
N ASN A 8 -1.29 12.78 2.46
CA ASN A 8 -2.09 12.84 3.69
C ASN A 8 -3.54 13.26 3.47
N SER A 9 -3.85 14.02 2.42
CA SER A 9 -5.23 14.44 2.16
C SER A 9 -6.15 13.27 1.80
N LEU A 10 -7.34 13.26 2.39
CA LEU A 10 -8.49 12.51 1.91
C LEU A 10 -9.00 13.13 0.60
N LEU A 11 -9.82 12.38 -0.14
CA LEU A 11 -10.45 12.91 -1.35
C LEU A 11 -11.58 13.87 -0.98
N SER A 12 -11.52 15.08 -1.53
CA SER A 12 -12.56 16.09 -1.42
C SER A 12 -12.49 17.04 -2.62
N ASP A 13 -13.63 17.54 -3.06
CA ASP A 13 -13.70 18.62 -4.05
C ASP A 13 -13.51 20.01 -3.40
N ASP A 14 -13.51 20.07 -2.07
CA ASP A 14 -13.30 21.29 -1.30
C ASP A 14 -11.79 21.52 -1.05
N PRO A 15 -11.19 22.59 -1.62
CA PRO A 15 -9.77 22.86 -1.47
C PRO A 15 -9.35 23.19 -0.03
N GLU A 16 -10.26 23.62 0.84
CA GLU A 16 -9.96 23.86 2.26
C GLU A 16 -9.83 22.56 3.06
N LEU A 17 -10.28 21.42 2.50
CA LEU A 17 -10.16 20.09 3.09
C LEU A 17 -8.92 19.33 2.60
N LEU A 18 -7.93 20.07 2.11
CA LEU A 18 -6.59 19.56 1.85
C LEU A 18 -5.72 19.64 3.10
N PHE A 19 -5.01 18.56 3.40
CA PHE A 19 -4.04 18.48 4.49
C PHE A 19 -2.93 19.54 4.35
N THR A 20 -2.60 19.96 3.12
CA THR A 20 -1.62 21.02 2.86
C THR A 20 -2.04 22.39 3.40
N ALA A 21 -3.32 22.60 3.70
CA ALA A 21 -3.80 23.80 4.39
C ALA A 21 -3.44 23.80 5.90
N TYR A 22 -3.08 22.65 6.47
CA TYR A 22 -2.85 22.47 7.90
C TYR A 22 -1.39 22.68 8.28
N THR A 23 -0.46 22.31 7.38
CA THR A 23 0.98 22.42 7.62
C THR A 23 1.77 22.38 6.30
N PRO A 24 2.82 23.21 6.14
CA PRO A 24 3.71 23.15 4.98
C PRO A 24 4.83 22.12 5.14
N ARG A 25 4.89 21.40 6.26
CA ARG A 25 5.98 20.46 6.55
C ARG A 25 5.90 19.23 5.65
N TYR A 26 7.04 18.83 5.12
CA TYR A 26 7.16 17.60 4.34
C TYR A 26 6.92 16.32 5.18
N PHE A 27 7.39 16.33 6.43
CA PHE A 27 7.05 15.33 7.46
C PHE A 27 6.27 16.04 8.58
N PRO A 28 4.93 16.00 8.54
CA PRO A 28 4.08 16.66 9.52
C PRO A 28 4.10 15.91 10.87
N GLY A 29 3.71 16.62 11.95
CA GLY A 29 3.50 15.98 13.24
C GLY A 29 2.19 15.17 13.27
N ALA A 30 2.08 14.19 14.16
CA ALA A 30 0.88 13.35 14.27
C ALA A 30 -0.38 14.17 14.61
N ASP A 31 -0.25 15.20 15.46
CA ASP A 31 -1.37 16.03 15.89
C ASP A 31 -2.04 16.81 14.74
N ASP A 32 -1.30 17.14 13.68
CA ASP A 32 -1.88 17.77 12.49
C ASP A 32 -2.90 16.85 11.80
N MET A 33 -2.64 15.53 11.78
CA MET A 33 -3.58 14.53 11.25
C MET A 33 -4.84 14.42 12.11
N VAL A 34 -4.70 14.47 13.43
CA VAL A 34 -5.86 14.44 14.35
C VAL A 34 -6.76 15.65 14.13
N ARG A 35 -6.16 16.85 14.07
CA ARG A 35 -6.89 18.09 13.78
C ARG A 35 -7.58 18.02 12.41
N TYR A 36 -6.85 17.62 11.37
CA TYR A 36 -7.37 17.48 10.01
C TYR A 36 -8.59 16.56 9.92
N LEU A 37 -8.51 15.36 10.51
CA LEU A 37 -9.61 14.39 10.44
C LEU A 37 -10.84 14.86 11.24
N GLY A 38 -10.63 15.56 12.35
CA GLY A 38 -11.71 16.19 13.12
C GLY A 38 -12.45 17.25 12.30
N ASP A 39 -11.71 18.19 11.71
CA ASP A 39 -12.28 19.26 10.88
C ASP A 39 -12.96 18.70 9.62
N PHE A 40 -12.38 17.67 9.01
CA PHE A 40 -12.97 16.97 7.85
C PHE A 40 -14.33 16.35 8.20
N ALA A 41 -14.43 15.69 9.37
CA ALA A 41 -15.67 15.08 9.84
C ALA A 41 -16.76 16.13 10.12
N VAL A 42 -16.40 17.23 10.79
CA VAL A 42 -17.32 18.33 11.10
C VAL A 42 -17.81 19.02 9.84
N LYS A 43 -16.90 19.35 8.89
CA LYS A 43 -17.27 20.10 7.68
C LYS A 43 -18.19 19.32 6.75
N ASN A 44 -18.05 18.00 6.70
CA ASN A 44 -18.88 17.12 5.86
C ASN A 44 -20.09 16.52 6.59
N ASP A 45 -20.34 16.91 7.86
CA ASP A 45 -21.43 16.37 8.69
C ASP A 45 -21.48 14.83 8.68
N LEU A 46 -20.31 14.20 8.86
CA LEU A 46 -20.21 12.75 8.78
C LEU A 46 -20.94 12.08 9.97
N PRO A 47 -21.79 11.06 9.73
CA PRO A 47 -22.56 10.40 10.78
C PRO A 47 -21.70 9.41 11.59
N ILE A 48 -20.78 9.95 12.40
CA ILE A 48 -19.81 9.17 13.19
C ILE A 48 -20.32 9.00 14.62
N ARG A 49 -20.24 7.76 15.12
CA ARG A 49 -20.44 7.45 16.54
C ARG A 49 -19.09 7.22 17.20
N TYR A 50 -18.62 8.22 17.93
CA TYR A 50 -17.41 8.12 18.75
C TYR A 50 -17.68 7.26 20.00
N ASP A 51 -16.61 6.92 20.72
CA ASP A 51 -16.67 6.12 21.95
C ASP A 51 -17.48 4.82 21.81
N THR A 52 -17.44 4.21 20.62
CA THR A 52 -18.22 3.02 20.26
C THR A 52 -17.28 1.94 19.72
N THR A 53 -16.80 1.07 20.61
CA THR A 53 -15.99 -0.10 20.27
C THR A 53 -16.89 -1.29 19.97
N VAL A 54 -16.93 -1.72 18.72
CA VAL A 54 -17.58 -2.98 18.35
C VAL A 54 -16.78 -4.15 18.92
N VAL A 55 -17.43 -4.97 19.75
CA VAL A 55 -16.80 -6.13 20.42
C VAL A 55 -17.29 -7.48 19.88
N SER A 56 -18.40 -7.49 19.14
CA SER A 56 -18.97 -8.72 18.57
C SER A 56 -19.69 -8.43 17.26
N VAL A 57 -19.49 -9.33 16.28
CA VAL A 57 -20.19 -9.37 14.99
C VAL A 57 -20.69 -10.79 14.76
N THR A 58 -21.98 -10.92 14.51
CA THR A 58 -22.66 -12.19 14.17
C THR A 58 -23.45 -12.00 12.88
N ARG A 59 -23.86 -13.10 12.22
CA ARG A 59 -24.68 -13.02 11.01
C ARG A 59 -25.73 -14.14 10.94
N PRO A 60 -26.86 -14.02 11.66
CA PRO A 60 -27.98 -14.95 11.48
C PRO A 60 -28.66 -14.77 10.11
N ASP A 61 -28.89 -13.51 9.70
CA ASP A 61 -29.40 -13.13 8.37
C ASP A 61 -28.56 -11.95 7.84
N ASP A 62 -28.75 -10.78 8.48
CA ASP A 62 -27.94 -9.57 8.34
C ASP A 62 -26.79 -9.58 9.35
N PHE A 63 -25.80 -8.69 9.17
CA PHE A 63 -24.79 -8.45 10.21
C PHE A 63 -25.45 -7.82 11.43
N VAL A 64 -25.20 -8.41 12.60
CA VAL A 64 -25.58 -7.86 13.90
C VAL A 64 -24.32 -7.60 14.70
N LEU A 65 -24.10 -6.32 15.02
CA LEU A 65 -22.94 -5.84 15.77
C LEU A 65 -23.38 -5.51 17.21
N ARG A 66 -22.48 -5.72 18.17
CA ARG A 66 -22.64 -5.21 19.55
C ARG A 66 -21.44 -4.38 19.94
N ASP A 67 -21.70 -3.23 20.54
CA ASP A 67 -20.65 -2.40 21.15
C ASP A 67 -20.31 -2.84 22.58
N GLN A 68 -19.30 -2.19 23.17
CA GLN A 68 -18.86 -2.40 24.54
C GLN A 68 -19.91 -2.04 25.61
N HIS A 69 -20.96 -1.30 25.24
CA HIS A 69 -22.07 -0.91 26.11
C HIS A 69 -23.28 -1.87 25.98
N GLY A 70 -23.21 -2.86 25.09
CA GLY A 70 -24.28 -3.82 24.82
C GLY A 70 -25.32 -3.33 23.81
N THR A 71 -25.13 -2.16 23.19
CA THR A 71 -25.98 -1.62 22.13
C THR A 71 -25.85 -2.48 20.88
N GLY A 72 -26.99 -2.84 20.28
CA GLY A 72 -27.05 -3.62 19.05
C GLY A 72 -27.19 -2.74 17.81
N TYR A 73 -26.49 -3.09 16.74
CA TYR A 73 -26.65 -2.50 15.41
C TYR A 73 -26.91 -3.60 14.39
N ARG A 74 -27.65 -3.26 13.32
CA ARG A 74 -27.94 -4.17 12.22
C ARG A 74 -27.60 -3.52 10.89
N ALA A 75 -26.92 -4.25 10.02
CA ALA A 75 -26.58 -3.80 8.69
C ALA A 75 -26.62 -4.95 7.67
N LYS A 76 -27.09 -4.67 6.46
CA LYS A 76 -27.09 -5.65 5.36
C LYS A 76 -25.68 -5.88 4.79
N ARG A 77 -24.84 -4.85 4.84
CA ARG A 77 -23.44 -4.86 4.40
C ARG A 77 -22.57 -4.27 5.47
N LEU A 78 -21.35 -4.78 5.61
CA LEU A 78 -20.38 -4.31 6.58
C LEU A 78 -19.08 -3.94 5.84
N ILE A 79 -18.62 -2.71 6.02
CA ILE A 79 -17.29 -2.28 5.54
C ILE A 79 -16.40 -2.13 6.75
N VAL A 80 -15.36 -2.96 6.85
CA VAL A 80 -14.40 -2.96 7.93
C VAL A 80 -13.23 -2.06 7.55
N ALA A 81 -13.01 -1.01 8.31
CA ALA A 81 -11.95 -0.03 8.09
C ALA A 81 -11.05 0.17 9.33
N THR A 82 -10.92 -0.87 10.16
CA THR A 82 -10.21 -0.81 11.45
C THR A 82 -8.68 -0.88 11.33
N GLY A 83 -8.16 -1.03 10.11
CA GLY A 83 -6.74 -1.21 9.88
C GLY A 83 -6.18 -2.50 10.48
N VAL A 84 -4.86 -2.54 10.62
CA VAL A 84 -4.13 -3.61 11.33
C VAL A 84 -3.99 -3.22 12.81
N SER A 85 -5.08 -3.36 13.57
CA SER A 85 -5.23 -2.80 14.92
C SER A 85 -4.49 -3.55 16.04
N GLN A 86 -3.94 -4.74 15.78
CA GLN A 86 -3.27 -5.56 16.78
C GLN A 86 -1.79 -5.74 16.45
N PRO A 87 -0.88 -5.84 17.44
CA PRO A 87 0.51 -6.19 17.16
C PRO A 87 0.60 -7.61 16.55
N TYR A 88 1.52 -7.78 15.60
CA TYR A 88 1.88 -9.11 15.08
C TYR A 88 3.00 -9.69 15.94
N ILE A 89 2.65 -10.70 16.75
CA ILE A 89 3.60 -11.43 17.59
C ILE A 89 4.08 -12.66 16.80
N PRO A 90 5.38 -12.75 16.44
CA PRO A 90 5.91 -13.92 15.76
C PRO A 90 6.02 -15.12 16.71
N ASP A 91 6.05 -16.33 16.14
CA ASP A 91 6.34 -17.57 16.86
C ASP A 91 7.85 -17.63 17.20
N ILE A 92 8.21 -17.15 18.40
CA ILE A 92 9.55 -17.15 18.96
C ILE A 92 9.42 -17.65 20.40
N ASP A 93 10.27 -18.59 20.81
CA ASP A 93 10.31 -19.08 22.19
C ASP A 93 10.63 -17.93 23.16
N GLY A 94 9.78 -17.71 24.16
CA GLY A 94 9.91 -16.63 25.15
C GLY A 94 9.63 -15.21 24.61
N VAL A 95 8.91 -15.08 23.48
CA VAL A 95 8.52 -13.79 22.88
C VAL A 95 7.76 -12.87 23.84
N GLU A 96 7.01 -13.44 24.79
CA GLU A 96 6.25 -12.72 25.82
C GLU A 96 7.11 -11.90 26.77
N HIS A 97 8.43 -12.13 26.78
CA HIS A 97 9.37 -11.32 27.56
C HIS A 97 9.70 -9.98 26.87
N ALA A 98 9.53 -9.89 25.56
CA ALA A 98 9.84 -8.68 24.80
C ALA A 98 8.67 -7.69 24.78
N GLU A 99 9.00 -6.41 24.73
CA GLU A 99 8.03 -5.32 24.75
C GLU A 99 7.49 -5.04 23.35
N PRO A 100 6.16 -5.01 23.15
CA PRO A 100 5.58 -4.59 21.88
C PRO A 100 5.98 -3.15 21.52
N TYR A 101 6.24 -2.88 20.24
CA TYR A 101 6.53 -1.52 19.75
C TYR A 101 5.43 -0.49 20.08
N CYS A 102 4.17 -0.91 20.26
CA CYS A 102 3.09 0.02 20.63
C CYS A 102 3.12 0.45 22.11
N ASP A 103 3.84 -0.28 22.96
CA ASP A 103 3.84 -0.08 24.42
C ASP A 103 5.19 0.47 24.92
N VAL A 104 6.21 0.44 24.08
CA VAL A 104 7.56 0.89 24.42
C VAL A 104 7.62 2.41 24.59
N SER A 105 8.42 2.88 25.56
CA SER A 105 8.63 4.32 25.75
C SER A 105 9.24 4.95 24.49
N VAL A 106 8.74 6.13 24.14
CA VAL A 106 9.28 6.97 23.07
C VAL A 106 10.32 7.97 23.59
N ASP A 107 10.50 8.10 24.90
CA ASP A 107 11.51 8.98 25.50
C ASP A 107 12.89 8.30 25.45
N PRO A 108 13.86 8.82 24.68
CA PRO A 108 15.20 8.24 24.61
C PRO A 108 15.92 8.16 25.97
N ALA A 109 15.55 9.02 26.94
CA ALA A 109 16.17 9.06 28.25
C ALA A 109 15.98 7.74 29.03
N ASP A 110 14.86 7.04 28.79
CA ASP A 110 14.54 5.74 29.41
C ASP A 110 15.48 4.60 28.97
N PHE A 111 16.30 4.84 27.94
CA PHE A 111 17.24 3.87 27.38
C PHE A 111 18.70 4.23 27.64
N THR A 112 18.95 5.28 28.44
CA THR A 112 20.30 5.78 28.71
C THR A 112 21.23 4.68 29.22
N GLY A 113 22.31 4.42 28.50
CA GLY A 113 23.33 3.44 28.89
C GLY A 113 22.92 1.96 28.72
N GLN A 114 21.75 1.68 28.14
CA GLN A 114 21.24 0.32 27.97
C GLN A 114 21.66 -0.30 26.63
N ARG A 115 21.76 -1.63 26.60
CA ARG A 115 21.89 -2.45 25.39
C ARG A 115 20.50 -2.89 24.93
N VAL A 116 20.08 -2.41 23.76
CA VAL A 116 18.72 -2.61 23.26
C VAL A 116 18.74 -3.51 22.02
N LEU A 117 17.90 -4.54 22.02
CA LEU A 117 17.58 -5.30 20.81
C LEU A 117 16.22 -4.86 20.27
N ILE A 118 16.16 -4.51 18.99
CA ILE A 118 14.92 -4.24 18.28
C ILE A 118 14.73 -5.35 17.24
N ILE A 119 13.69 -6.16 17.41
CA ILE A 119 13.34 -7.27 16.52
C ILE A 119 12.39 -6.74 15.45
N GLY A 120 12.86 -6.71 14.20
CA GLY A 120 12.17 -6.13 13.06
C GLY A 120 13.17 -5.50 12.08
N ARG A 121 12.74 -5.29 10.83
CA ARG A 121 13.53 -4.58 9.80
C ARG A 121 12.71 -3.62 8.94
N GLY A 122 11.51 -3.27 9.41
CA GLY A 122 10.67 -2.26 8.78
C GLY A 122 10.93 -0.87 9.35
N ASN A 123 10.17 0.12 8.88
CA ASN A 123 10.32 1.51 9.32
C ASN A 123 10.24 1.68 10.84
N SER A 124 9.31 1.02 11.54
CA SER A 124 9.18 1.12 13.01
C SER A 124 10.44 0.69 13.76
N ALA A 125 11.12 -0.36 13.30
CA ALA A 125 12.34 -0.84 13.93
C ALA A 125 13.48 0.18 13.80
N PHE A 126 13.62 0.77 12.61
CA PHE A 126 14.66 1.75 12.33
C PHE A 126 14.35 3.13 12.88
N GLU A 127 13.09 3.55 12.93
CA GLU A 127 12.66 4.78 13.63
C GLU A 127 12.96 4.68 15.12
N THR A 128 12.62 3.55 15.75
CA THR A 128 12.99 3.29 17.15
C THR A 128 14.50 3.32 17.32
N ALA A 129 15.25 2.66 16.43
CA ALA A 129 16.70 2.65 16.51
C ALA A 129 17.30 4.06 16.38
N ASP A 130 16.81 4.86 15.43
CA ASP A 130 17.25 6.23 15.17
C ASP A 130 17.02 7.13 16.40
N ASN A 131 15.83 7.05 17.00
CA ASN A 131 15.46 7.78 18.21
C ASN A 131 16.37 7.48 19.41
N LEU A 132 16.97 6.30 19.46
CA LEU A 132 17.79 5.83 20.58
C LEU A 132 19.30 6.02 20.36
N VAL A 133 19.75 6.43 19.17
CA VAL A 133 21.18 6.51 18.82
C VAL A 133 21.98 7.38 19.81
N GLU A 134 21.37 8.45 20.31
CA GLU A 134 22.05 9.43 21.17
C GLU A 134 22.15 8.98 22.65
N THR A 135 21.35 8.00 23.09
CA THR A 135 21.21 7.66 24.52
C THR A 135 21.57 6.21 24.86
N ALA A 136 21.23 5.25 24.01
CA ALA A 136 21.51 3.84 24.25
C ALA A 136 23.02 3.54 24.13
N ALA A 137 23.52 2.61 24.96
CA ALA A 137 24.93 2.21 24.90
C ALA A 137 25.23 1.39 23.63
N VAL A 138 24.32 0.48 23.25
CA VAL A 138 24.40 -0.33 22.04
C VAL A 138 23.00 -0.64 21.56
N ILE A 139 22.76 -0.50 20.25
CA ILE A 139 21.50 -0.88 19.62
C ILE A 139 21.79 -1.94 18.55
N HIS A 140 21.05 -3.04 18.64
CA HIS A 140 21.02 -4.05 17.59
C HIS A 140 19.64 -4.13 16.97
N VAL A 141 19.55 -4.00 15.66
CA VAL A 141 18.33 -4.25 14.89
C VAL A 141 18.44 -5.62 14.23
N ALA A 142 17.50 -6.53 14.48
CA ALA A 142 17.60 -7.92 14.04
C ALA A 142 16.36 -8.39 13.26
N GLY A 143 16.58 -9.15 12.19
CA GLY A 143 15.53 -9.88 11.51
C GLY A 143 16.04 -10.62 10.27
N PRO A 144 15.20 -11.50 9.69
CA PRO A 144 15.61 -12.34 8.57
C PRO A 144 15.65 -11.59 7.22
N GLY A 145 16.43 -12.12 6.28
CA GLY A 145 16.47 -11.67 4.88
C GLY A 145 17.40 -10.49 4.62
N SER A 146 17.36 -9.93 3.40
CA SER A 146 18.11 -8.72 3.05
C SER A 146 17.32 -7.45 3.40
N LEU A 147 18.03 -6.39 3.79
CA LEU A 147 17.43 -5.08 4.00
C LEU A 147 17.05 -4.49 2.64
N LYS A 148 15.79 -4.07 2.50
CA LYS A 148 15.27 -3.41 1.30
C LYS A 148 15.06 -1.94 1.59
N LEU A 149 15.48 -1.09 0.65
CA LEU A 149 15.39 0.37 0.76
C LEU A 149 14.22 0.86 -0.10
N ALA A 150 13.43 1.78 0.44
CA ALA A 150 12.21 2.26 -0.20
C ALA A 150 12.48 2.92 -1.56
N TRP A 151 13.59 3.66 -1.71
CA TRP A 151 13.96 4.29 -2.98
C TRP A 151 14.41 3.31 -4.05
N GLN A 152 14.88 2.11 -3.67
CA GLN A 152 15.29 1.08 -4.61
C GLN A 152 14.09 0.26 -5.08
N THR A 153 13.17 -0.03 -4.17
CA THR A 153 12.01 -0.90 -4.43
C THR A 153 10.74 -0.14 -4.82
N HIS A 154 10.77 1.19 -4.74
CA HIS A 154 9.62 2.10 -4.85
C HIS A 154 8.44 1.78 -3.93
N PHE A 155 8.63 0.92 -2.91
CA PHE A 155 7.62 0.56 -1.93
C PHE A 155 7.96 1.18 -0.57
N VAL A 156 7.12 2.12 -0.13
CA VAL A 156 7.39 2.94 1.07
C VAL A 156 7.27 2.18 2.40
N GLY A 157 6.76 0.94 2.38
CA GLY A 157 6.80 0.04 3.54
C GLY A 157 8.17 -0.62 3.77
N HIS A 158 9.08 -0.54 2.80
CA HIS A 158 10.49 -0.81 3.03
C HIS A 158 11.17 0.38 3.73
N LEU A 159 12.43 0.19 4.16
CA LEU A 159 13.13 1.17 4.98
C LEU A 159 13.30 2.50 4.23
N ARG A 160 12.73 3.58 4.78
CA ARG A 160 12.75 4.92 4.20
C ARG A 160 13.98 5.71 4.64
N ALA A 161 14.49 6.57 3.76
CA ALA A 161 15.65 7.43 4.02
C ALA A 161 15.56 8.27 5.29
N VAL A 162 14.36 8.72 5.65
CA VAL A 162 14.13 9.51 6.87
C VAL A 162 14.47 8.73 8.16
N ASN A 163 14.47 7.39 8.12
CA ASN A 163 14.76 6.53 9.26
C ASN A 163 16.13 5.84 9.14
N ASN A 164 17.05 6.36 8.31
CA ASN A 164 18.28 5.65 7.94
C ASN A 164 19.54 6.08 8.67
N ASN A 165 19.54 7.13 9.51
CA ASN A 165 20.79 7.57 10.13
C ASN A 165 21.43 6.46 10.96
N PHE A 166 20.62 5.57 11.55
CA PHE A 166 21.08 4.34 12.18
C PHE A 166 22.06 3.50 11.32
N LEU A 167 21.86 3.41 10.00
CA LEU A 167 22.73 2.63 9.11
C LEU A 167 24.16 3.18 9.06
N ASP A 168 24.35 4.50 9.18
CA ASP A 168 25.68 5.10 9.24
C ASP A 168 26.39 4.66 10.52
N THR A 169 25.69 4.62 11.65
CA THR A 169 26.28 4.16 12.92
C THR A 169 26.75 2.70 12.83
N TYR A 170 26.06 1.87 12.05
CA TYR A 170 26.47 0.49 11.79
C TYR A 170 27.65 0.38 10.82
N GLN A 171 27.59 1.08 9.68
CA GLN A 171 28.61 0.97 8.63
C GLN A 171 29.91 1.66 9.01
N LEU A 172 29.84 2.79 9.72
CA LEU A 172 30.98 3.56 10.21
C LEU A 172 31.50 3.08 11.57
N LYS A 173 30.97 1.96 12.09
CA LYS A 173 31.46 1.24 13.28
C LYS A 173 31.32 1.99 14.61
N SER A 174 30.24 2.75 14.78
CA SER A 174 29.85 3.38 16.05
C SER A 174 29.09 2.42 16.99
N GLN A 175 29.61 1.19 17.16
CA GLN A 175 29.11 0.11 18.03
C GLN A 175 27.72 -0.50 17.74
N ASN A 176 26.84 0.20 17.01
CA ASN A 176 25.53 -0.32 16.61
C ASN A 176 25.64 -1.37 15.50
N ALA A 177 24.62 -2.25 15.39
CA ALA A 177 24.62 -3.29 14.37
C ALA A 177 23.25 -3.63 13.80
N VAL A 178 23.23 -4.00 12.53
CA VAL A 178 22.12 -4.72 11.91
C VAL A 178 22.50 -6.20 11.82
N LEU A 179 21.75 -7.05 12.52
CA LEU A 179 22.00 -8.49 12.59
C LEU A 179 21.16 -9.23 11.54
N ASP A 180 21.83 -9.83 10.57
CA ASP A 180 21.21 -10.70 9.55
C ASP A 180 20.97 -12.10 10.13
N GLY A 181 19.90 -12.26 10.91
CA GLY A 181 19.65 -13.51 11.63
C GLY A 181 18.22 -13.73 12.09
N HIS A 182 17.90 -14.99 12.34
CA HIS A 182 16.65 -15.42 12.97
C HIS A 182 16.79 -15.36 14.49
N ILE A 183 15.80 -14.79 15.17
CA ILE A 183 15.68 -14.89 16.62
C ILE A 183 15.09 -16.26 16.95
N ALA A 184 15.87 -17.11 17.61
CA ALA A 184 15.49 -18.49 17.92
C ALA A 184 14.85 -18.61 19.31
N GLY A 185 15.10 -17.65 20.21
CA GLY A 185 14.48 -17.62 21.53
C GLY A 185 14.97 -16.44 22.37
N ILE A 186 14.14 -16.03 23.32
CA ILE A 186 14.38 -14.95 24.27
C ILE A 186 14.19 -15.54 25.67
N ARG A 187 15.22 -15.48 26.50
CA ARG A 187 15.17 -15.93 27.89
C ARG A 187 15.38 -14.74 28.80
N ARG A 188 14.54 -14.58 29.82
CA ARG A 188 14.71 -13.55 30.84
C ARG A 188 15.32 -14.14 32.12
N GLU A 189 16.33 -13.48 32.66
CA GLU A 189 16.93 -13.81 33.97
C GLU A 189 17.08 -12.53 34.79
N GLY A 190 16.21 -12.37 35.80
CA GLY A 190 16.11 -11.12 36.54
C GLY A 190 15.69 -9.98 35.62
N ASP A 191 16.54 -8.95 35.52
CA ASP A 191 16.34 -7.78 34.66
C ASP A 191 17.03 -7.93 33.29
N ASP A 192 17.80 -9.01 33.08
CA ASP A 192 18.54 -9.25 31.85
C ASP A 192 17.78 -10.13 30.86
N PHE A 193 18.00 -9.87 29.57
CA PHE A 193 17.48 -10.66 28.47
C PHE A 193 18.63 -11.34 27.70
N TYR A 194 18.51 -12.64 27.48
CA TYR A 194 19.46 -13.44 26.72
C TYR A 194 18.77 -13.93 25.44
N VAL A 195 19.23 -13.42 24.30
CA VAL A 195 18.58 -13.67 23.01
C VAL A 195 19.47 -14.51 22.11
N LYS A 196 18.94 -15.63 21.63
CA LYS A 196 19.61 -16.52 20.68
C LYS A 196 19.38 -16.05 19.25
N VAL A 197 20.46 -15.67 18.57
CA VAL A 197 20.44 -15.23 17.18
C VAL A 197 21.16 -16.26 16.31
N SER A 198 20.44 -16.82 15.33
CA SER A 198 21.02 -17.68 14.29
C SER A 198 21.36 -16.85 13.06
N PHE A 199 22.65 -16.69 12.76
CA PHE A 199 23.13 -15.83 11.67
C PHE A 199 23.04 -16.52 10.30
N GLN A 200 22.49 -15.83 9.30
CA GLN A 200 22.30 -16.40 7.95
C GLN A 200 23.58 -16.39 7.10
N ARG A 201 24.50 -15.45 7.32
CA ARG A 201 25.68 -15.24 6.46
C ARG A 201 26.91 -16.08 6.84
N VAL A 202 26.90 -16.76 7.99
CA VAL A 202 28.06 -17.50 8.51
C VAL A 202 27.57 -18.82 9.09
N ASN A 203 27.61 -19.91 8.28
CA ASN A 203 27.36 -21.32 8.65
C ASN A 203 26.73 -21.55 10.04
N GLU A 204 25.49 -21.08 10.22
CA GLU A 204 24.61 -21.25 11.40
C GLU A 204 25.29 -21.18 12.78
N VAL A 205 26.17 -20.20 13.01
CA VAL A 205 26.63 -19.94 14.40
C VAL A 205 25.46 -19.31 15.16
N VAL A 206 24.88 -20.06 16.10
CA VAL A 206 23.95 -19.51 17.08
C VAL A 206 24.76 -18.79 18.16
N LYS A 207 24.49 -17.49 18.36
CA LYS A 207 25.06 -16.74 19.49
C LYS A 207 23.95 -16.31 20.43
N GLU A 208 24.21 -16.45 21.72
CA GLU A 208 23.39 -15.85 22.76
C GLU A 208 24.00 -14.50 23.15
N ILE A 209 23.19 -13.44 23.13
CA ILE A 209 23.63 -12.07 23.39
C ILE A 209 22.78 -11.49 24.52
N ARG A 210 23.43 -10.85 25.50
CA ARG A 210 22.78 -10.12 26.61
C ARG A 210 22.30 -8.75 26.17
N TYR A 211 21.06 -8.42 26.54
CA TYR A 211 20.43 -7.11 26.38
C TYR A 211 19.74 -6.70 27.69
N ASP A 212 19.61 -5.39 27.88
CA ASP A 212 18.85 -4.80 28.99
C ASP A 212 17.38 -4.60 28.57
N ARG A 213 17.10 -4.49 27.26
CA ARG A 213 15.74 -4.35 26.70
C ARG A 213 15.61 -5.10 25.38
N VAL A 214 14.42 -5.66 25.12
CA VAL A 214 14.07 -6.30 23.85
C VAL A 214 12.73 -5.77 23.37
N VAL A 215 12.69 -5.19 22.17
CA VAL A 215 11.52 -4.54 21.57
C VAL A 215 11.06 -5.32 20.33
N LEU A 216 9.76 -5.60 20.22
CA LEU A 216 9.12 -6.25 19.07
C LEU A 216 8.53 -5.21 18.11
N ALA A 217 9.30 -4.86 17.07
CA ALA A 217 8.89 -4.02 15.94
C ALA A 217 8.55 -4.88 14.70
N THR A 218 7.74 -5.92 14.92
CA THR A 218 7.44 -6.99 13.94
C THR A 218 6.20 -6.72 13.07
N GLY A 219 5.63 -5.52 13.18
CA GLY A 219 4.45 -5.07 12.45
C GLY A 219 3.14 -5.44 13.16
N PHE A 220 2.05 -5.34 12.41
CA PHE A 220 0.68 -5.43 12.92
C PHE A 220 -0.16 -6.43 12.13
N ARG A 221 -1.32 -6.80 12.69
CA ARG A 221 -2.34 -7.68 12.10
C ARG A 221 -3.76 -7.14 12.32
N PHE A 222 -4.67 -7.56 11.45
CA PHE A 222 -6.11 -7.35 11.56
C PHE A 222 -6.70 -8.13 12.73
N ASP A 223 -7.70 -7.55 13.40
CA ASP A 223 -8.45 -8.19 14.48
C ASP A 223 -9.70 -8.90 13.98
N ALA A 224 -9.58 -10.22 13.77
CA ALA A 224 -10.71 -11.07 13.40
C ALA A 224 -11.47 -11.64 14.62
N SER A 225 -11.04 -11.34 15.85
CA SER A 225 -11.58 -11.97 17.06
C SER A 225 -13.02 -11.55 17.37
N ILE A 226 -13.42 -10.36 16.93
CA ILE A 226 -14.78 -9.84 17.11
C ILE A 226 -15.83 -10.61 16.28
N PHE A 227 -15.41 -11.35 15.24
CA PHE A 227 -16.32 -12.08 14.37
C PHE A 227 -16.61 -13.48 14.92
N ALA A 228 -17.90 -13.80 15.01
CA ALA A 228 -18.37 -15.14 15.28
C ALA A 228 -17.97 -16.11 14.14
N PRO A 229 -17.81 -17.42 14.42
CA PRO A 229 -17.28 -18.39 13.47
C PRO A 229 -17.98 -18.39 12.10
N GLU A 230 -19.30 -18.19 12.06
CA GLU A 230 -20.12 -18.19 10.84
C GLU A 230 -19.86 -17.01 9.89
N CYS A 231 -19.29 -15.91 10.40
CA CYS A 231 -18.99 -14.72 9.61
C CYS A 231 -17.56 -14.23 9.82
N ARG A 232 -16.65 -15.11 10.22
CA ARG A 232 -15.23 -14.79 10.38
C ARG A 232 -14.55 -14.78 9.01
N PRO A 233 -13.92 -13.66 8.62
CA PRO A 233 -13.19 -13.63 7.36
C PRO A 233 -11.98 -14.57 7.43
N GLN A 234 -11.74 -15.28 6.33
CA GLN A 234 -10.48 -15.99 6.11
C GLN A 234 -9.33 -15.00 6.16
N LEU A 235 -8.21 -15.41 6.76
CA LEU A 235 -7.01 -14.58 6.86
C LEU A 235 -5.93 -15.08 5.90
N THR A 236 -5.02 -14.17 5.54
CA THR A 236 -3.91 -14.41 4.63
C THR A 236 -2.64 -13.69 5.11
N ILE A 237 -1.51 -14.01 4.49
CA ILE A 237 -0.20 -13.41 4.75
C ILE A 237 0.16 -13.52 6.25
N LYS A 238 0.34 -14.76 6.72
CA LYS A 238 0.63 -15.08 8.14
C LYS A 238 -0.47 -14.61 9.09
N ASP A 239 -1.72 -14.76 8.68
CA ASP A 239 -2.91 -14.33 9.44
C ASP A 239 -2.90 -12.84 9.81
N ARG A 240 -2.27 -12.01 8.98
CA ARG A 240 -2.14 -10.56 9.25
C ARG A 240 -3.24 -9.73 8.61
N PHE A 241 -3.83 -10.21 7.53
CA PHE A 241 -4.83 -9.48 6.77
C PHE A 241 -6.01 -10.38 6.44
N PRO A 242 -7.22 -9.84 6.30
CA PRO A 242 -8.32 -10.60 5.71
C PRO A 242 -8.01 -10.90 4.24
N ASP A 243 -8.44 -12.08 3.79
CA ASP A 243 -8.35 -12.51 2.40
C ASP A 243 -9.52 -11.91 1.59
N GLN A 244 -9.21 -11.39 0.41
CA GLN A 244 -10.04 -10.41 -0.29
C GLN A 244 -10.12 -10.69 -1.80
N THR A 245 -11.32 -10.52 -2.36
CA THR A 245 -11.57 -10.53 -3.81
C THR A 245 -11.03 -9.26 -4.49
N ALA A 246 -11.12 -9.18 -5.81
CA ALA A 246 -10.78 -7.98 -6.58
C ALA A 246 -11.65 -6.75 -6.21
N ALA A 247 -12.79 -6.97 -5.55
CA ALA A 247 -13.70 -5.93 -5.06
C ALA A 247 -13.49 -5.59 -3.57
N TRP A 248 -12.40 -6.07 -2.95
CA TRP A 248 -12.14 -5.97 -1.50
C TRP A 248 -13.25 -6.55 -0.62
N GLU A 249 -14.02 -7.48 -1.17
CA GLU A 249 -14.97 -8.30 -0.40
C GLU A 249 -14.23 -9.50 0.20
N SER A 250 -14.66 -9.97 1.38
CA SER A 250 -14.21 -11.22 1.94
C SER A 250 -14.48 -12.38 0.98
N VAL A 251 -13.48 -13.23 0.80
CA VAL A 251 -13.58 -14.41 -0.07
C VAL A 251 -14.58 -15.46 0.43
N ASN A 252 -14.92 -15.43 1.72
CA ASN A 252 -15.78 -16.44 2.37
C ASN A 252 -17.00 -15.87 3.10
N VAL A 253 -17.12 -14.54 3.23
CA VAL A 253 -18.26 -13.88 3.89
C VAL A 253 -18.86 -12.84 2.94
N PRO A 254 -19.99 -13.14 2.26
CA PRO A 254 -20.62 -12.19 1.33
C PRO A 254 -20.98 -10.86 2.00
N ASP A 255 -20.96 -9.75 1.28
CA ASP A 255 -21.31 -8.41 1.78
C ASP A 255 -20.44 -7.88 2.95
N LEU A 256 -19.33 -8.56 3.27
CA LEU A 256 -18.27 -8.08 4.16
C LEU A 256 -17.11 -7.52 3.33
N PHE A 257 -16.92 -6.21 3.35
CA PHE A 257 -15.88 -5.52 2.59
C PHE A 257 -14.81 -4.94 3.52
N PHE A 258 -13.67 -4.59 2.94
CA PHE A 258 -12.54 -3.99 3.64
C PHE A 258 -12.11 -2.69 3.01
N ALA A 259 -11.70 -1.72 3.83
CA ALA A 259 -11.25 -0.40 3.40
C ALA A 259 -10.04 0.08 4.22
N GLY A 260 -9.31 1.07 3.69
CA GLY A 260 -8.13 1.62 4.35
C GLY A 260 -6.93 0.68 4.29
N THR A 261 -6.05 0.74 5.28
CA THR A 261 -4.74 0.07 5.23
C THR A 261 -4.79 -1.46 5.11
N ILE A 262 -5.90 -2.11 5.45
CA ILE A 262 -6.05 -3.58 5.32
C ILE A 262 -6.30 -4.05 3.89
N THR A 263 -6.64 -3.16 2.96
CA THR A 263 -6.78 -3.52 1.54
C THR A 263 -5.43 -3.87 0.89
N GLN A 264 -4.32 -3.53 1.56
CA GLN A 264 -2.97 -3.85 1.11
C GLN A 264 -2.71 -5.37 0.97
N ALA A 265 -3.61 -6.23 1.45
CA ALA A 265 -3.55 -7.66 1.16
C ALA A 265 -3.48 -7.94 -0.35
N ARG A 266 -4.11 -7.09 -1.18
CA ARG A 266 -4.17 -7.23 -2.64
C ARG A 266 -2.88 -6.83 -3.36
N ASP A 267 -2.07 -5.95 -2.77
CA ASP A 267 -0.83 -5.43 -3.37
C ASP A 267 0.35 -5.46 -2.38
N PHE A 268 0.34 -6.43 -1.45
CA PHE A 268 1.26 -6.48 -0.33
C PHE A 268 2.74 -6.42 -0.77
N LYS A 269 3.43 -5.36 -0.32
CA LYS A 269 4.83 -5.05 -0.69
C LYS A 269 5.07 -4.81 -2.19
N LYS A 270 4.03 -4.44 -2.93
CA LYS A 270 4.10 -4.15 -4.37
C LYS A 270 3.72 -2.71 -4.68
N SER A 271 2.57 -2.24 -4.19
CA SER A 271 2.07 -0.89 -4.45
C SER A 271 1.67 -0.18 -3.14
N THR A 272 0.91 0.91 -3.20
CA THR A 272 0.72 1.82 -2.05
C THR A 272 -0.62 1.73 -1.33
N SER A 273 -1.41 0.65 -1.51
CA SER A 273 -2.70 0.52 -0.79
C SER A 273 -2.56 0.42 0.74
N GLY A 274 -1.34 0.28 1.27
CA GLY A 274 -1.06 0.39 2.71
C GLY A 274 -1.04 1.81 3.27
N PHE A 275 -1.15 2.86 2.43
CA PHE A 275 -0.91 4.25 2.81
C PHE A 275 -2.01 5.18 2.27
N ILE A 276 -2.26 6.31 2.94
CA ILE A 276 -3.39 7.22 2.64
C ILE A 276 -3.43 7.62 1.16
N HIS A 277 -2.28 8.01 0.60
CA HIS A 277 -2.19 8.42 -0.80
C HIS A 277 -2.52 7.34 -1.82
N GLY A 278 -2.40 6.06 -1.45
CA GLY A 278 -2.85 4.94 -2.26
C GLY A 278 -4.30 4.58 -1.96
N PHE A 279 -4.58 4.16 -0.72
CA PHE A 279 -5.89 3.56 -0.39
C PHE A 279 -7.06 4.52 -0.58
N ARG A 280 -6.87 5.85 -0.53
CA ARG A 280 -7.98 6.81 -0.78
C ARG A 280 -8.62 6.58 -2.16
N TYR A 281 -7.82 6.19 -3.15
CA TYR A 281 -8.31 5.85 -4.48
C TYR A 281 -8.96 4.47 -4.52
N GLY A 282 -8.43 3.51 -3.74
CA GLY A 282 -9.08 2.23 -3.49
C GLY A 282 -10.46 2.38 -2.84
N VAL A 283 -10.61 3.28 -1.87
CA VAL A 283 -11.90 3.60 -1.22
C VAL A 283 -12.90 4.17 -2.22
N ARG A 284 -12.49 5.08 -3.10
CA ARG A 284 -13.35 5.59 -4.17
C ARG A 284 -13.75 4.48 -5.16
N ALA A 285 -12.83 3.59 -5.51
CA ALA A 285 -13.15 2.43 -6.35
C ALA A 285 -14.15 1.50 -5.64
N LEU A 286 -13.92 1.14 -4.38
CA LEU A 286 -14.84 0.34 -3.57
C LEU A 286 -16.25 0.97 -3.50
N HIS A 287 -16.33 2.29 -3.32
CA HIS A 287 -17.59 3.02 -3.38
C HIS A 287 -18.31 2.78 -4.72
N ARG A 288 -17.64 2.98 -5.85
CA ARG A 288 -18.22 2.75 -7.19
C ARG A 288 -18.65 1.29 -7.40
N ILE A 289 -17.85 0.33 -6.95
CA ILE A 289 -18.17 -1.10 -7.03
C ILE A 289 -19.46 -1.42 -6.25
N THR A 290 -19.58 -0.88 -5.04
CA THR A 290 -20.75 -1.12 -4.18
C THR A 290 -21.99 -0.38 -4.66
N GLU A 291 -21.84 0.84 -5.20
CA GLU A 291 -22.92 1.57 -5.86
C GLU A 291 -23.46 0.82 -7.08
N HIS A 292 -22.59 0.32 -7.94
CA HIS A 292 -23.01 -0.50 -9.07
C HIS A 292 -23.75 -1.75 -8.61
N ARG A 293 -23.15 -2.51 -7.69
CA ARG A 293 -23.71 -3.79 -7.22
C ARG A 293 -25.07 -3.66 -6.55
N TYR A 294 -25.27 -2.63 -5.71
CA TYR A 294 -26.46 -2.53 -4.87
C TYR A 294 -27.47 -1.48 -5.32
N HIS A 295 -27.06 -0.58 -6.21
CA HIS A 295 -27.88 0.54 -6.67
C HIS A 295 -27.95 0.66 -8.19
N GLY A 296 -27.22 -0.17 -8.95
CA GLY A 296 -27.24 -0.16 -10.42
C GLY A 296 -26.65 1.11 -11.03
N VAL A 297 -25.80 1.82 -10.28
CA VAL A 297 -25.12 3.02 -10.76
C VAL A 297 -23.93 2.59 -11.61
N ASP A 298 -23.88 3.04 -12.86
CA ASP A 298 -22.78 2.72 -13.75
C ASP A 298 -21.47 3.36 -13.29
N TRP A 299 -20.35 2.71 -13.64
CA TRP A 299 -19.04 3.32 -13.42
C TRP A 299 -18.94 4.63 -14.22
N PRO A 300 -18.52 5.76 -13.61
CA PRO A 300 -18.39 7.02 -14.31
C PRO A 300 -17.47 6.90 -15.53
N SER A 301 -18.00 7.23 -16.71
CA SER A 301 -17.26 7.21 -17.96
C SER A 301 -17.62 8.40 -18.85
N ARG A 302 -16.69 8.78 -19.72
CA ARG A 302 -16.92 9.77 -20.78
C ARG A 302 -16.89 9.10 -22.15
N GLU A 303 -17.76 9.51 -23.05
CA GLU A 303 -17.69 9.09 -24.45
C GLU A 303 -16.53 9.78 -25.16
N LEU A 304 -15.88 9.04 -26.06
CA LEU A 304 -14.79 9.54 -26.90
C LEU A 304 -15.11 9.32 -28.38
N THR A 305 -14.52 10.14 -29.24
CA THR A 305 -14.39 9.79 -30.65
C THR A 305 -13.26 8.75 -30.81
N PRO A 306 -13.34 7.86 -31.81
CA PRO A 306 -12.26 6.89 -32.06
C PRO A 306 -10.87 7.53 -32.22
N ASP A 307 -10.80 8.69 -32.88
CA ASP A 307 -9.54 9.42 -33.08
C ASP A 307 -9.07 10.17 -31.81
N GLY A 308 -9.93 10.31 -30.80
CA GLY A 308 -9.64 11.01 -29.54
C GLY A 308 -8.97 10.14 -28.47
N VAL A 309 -8.78 8.83 -28.72
CA VAL A 309 -8.27 7.89 -27.70
C VAL A 309 -6.84 8.22 -27.30
N THR A 310 -5.93 8.47 -28.25
CA THR A 310 -4.53 8.83 -27.95
C THR A 310 -4.48 10.06 -27.04
N GLU A 311 -5.19 11.13 -27.41
CA GLU A 311 -5.21 12.38 -26.65
C GLU A 311 -5.78 12.19 -25.25
N ALA A 312 -6.86 11.41 -25.11
CA ALA A 312 -7.43 11.10 -23.80
C ALA A 312 -6.46 10.33 -22.89
N ILE A 313 -5.71 9.37 -23.45
CA ILE A 313 -4.69 8.63 -22.69
C ILE A 313 -3.56 9.57 -22.26
N ILE A 314 -3.01 10.35 -23.21
CA ILE A 314 -1.91 11.29 -22.96
C ILE A 314 -2.31 12.34 -21.92
N GLU A 315 -3.51 12.92 -22.02
CA GLU A 315 -4.05 13.85 -21.02
C GLU A 315 -4.06 13.21 -19.63
N ARG A 316 -4.54 11.98 -19.53
CA ARG A 316 -4.76 11.30 -18.25
C ARG A 316 -3.48 10.86 -17.57
N VAL A 317 -2.54 10.24 -18.28
CA VAL A 317 -1.27 9.80 -17.68
C VAL A 317 -0.46 10.97 -17.12
N ASN A 318 -0.57 12.14 -17.73
CA ASN A 318 0.11 13.36 -17.27
C ASN A 318 -0.54 14.02 -16.05
N ARG A 319 -1.79 13.68 -15.69
CA ARG A 319 -2.54 14.36 -14.61
C ARG A 319 -3.00 13.45 -13.48
N THR A 320 -3.12 12.16 -13.74
CA THR A 320 -3.62 11.20 -12.77
C THR A 320 -2.71 11.12 -11.55
N SER A 321 -3.35 11.12 -10.38
CA SER A 321 -2.70 10.84 -9.10
C SER A 321 -2.98 9.42 -8.64
N ALA A 322 -4.08 8.81 -9.09
CA ALA A 322 -4.45 7.45 -8.73
C ALA A 322 -3.55 6.41 -9.38
N LEU A 323 -3.31 6.49 -10.69
CA LEU A 323 -2.40 5.54 -11.36
C LEU A 323 -0.96 5.73 -10.90
N TRP A 324 -0.60 6.95 -10.51
CA TRP A 324 0.73 7.26 -9.96
C TRP A 324 0.96 6.57 -8.62
N GLN A 325 -0.01 6.70 -7.71
CA GLN A 325 0.12 6.14 -6.36
C GLN A 325 -0.12 4.64 -6.35
N LEU A 326 -1.16 4.16 -7.05
CA LEU A 326 -1.51 2.75 -7.17
C LEU A 326 -0.99 2.17 -8.49
N PHE A 327 0.30 2.37 -8.77
CA PHE A 327 0.96 1.85 -9.97
C PHE A 327 0.76 0.33 -10.09
N THR A 328 0.60 -0.15 -11.32
CA THR A 328 0.24 -1.54 -11.72
C THR A 328 -1.12 -2.04 -11.18
N PHE A 329 -1.63 -1.50 -10.09
CA PHE A 329 -2.84 -1.96 -9.41
C PHE A 329 -4.11 -1.29 -9.95
N MET A 330 -4.02 0.00 -10.26
CA MET A 330 -5.11 0.81 -10.78
C MET A 330 -4.88 1.10 -12.27
N ALA A 331 -5.95 1.08 -13.08
CA ALA A 331 -5.91 1.44 -14.48
C ALA A 331 -6.99 2.47 -14.83
N ASP A 332 -6.73 3.30 -15.83
CA ASP A 332 -7.81 3.85 -16.64
C ASP A 332 -8.15 2.83 -17.74
N ALA A 333 -9.42 2.76 -18.16
CA ALA A 333 -9.91 1.81 -19.13
C ALA A 333 -10.53 2.51 -20.35
N VAL A 334 -10.21 2.04 -21.55
CA VAL A 334 -10.89 2.45 -22.78
C VAL A 334 -11.72 1.27 -23.28
N LEU A 335 -13.03 1.41 -23.31
CA LEU A 335 -13.99 0.37 -23.63
C LEU A 335 -14.51 0.59 -25.05
N PHE A 336 -14.41 -0.42 -25.92
CA PHE A 336 -14.88 -0.37 -27.30
C PHE A 336 -16.11 -1.27 -27.45
N GLY A 337 -17.27 -0.69 -27.73
CA GLY A 337 -18.51 -1.40 -28.02
C GLY A 337 -18.52 -2.04 -29.40
N SER A 338 -19.40 -3.02 -29.61
CA SER A 338 -19.59 -3.67 -30.92
C SER A 338 -20.23 -2.75 -31.95
N ASP A 339 -20.92 -1.71 -31.50
CA ASP A 339 -21.55 -0.65 -32.29
C ASP A 339 -20.60 0.51 -32.67
N GLY A 340 -19.34 0.44 -32.23
CA GLY A 340 -18.32 1.47 -32.46
C GLY A 340 -18.28 2.57 -31.39
N THR A 341 -19.08 2.47 -30.33
CA THR A 341 -18.98 3.37 -29.17
C THR A 341 -17.63 3.21 -28.47
N VAL A 342 -17.08 4.32 -27.99
CA VAL A 342 -15.83 4.34 -27.22
C VAL A 342 -16.07 5.09 -25.92
N ARG A 343 -15.83 4.43 -24.78
CA ARG A 343 -15.98 5.01 -23.44
C ARG A 343 -14.67 4.97 -22.68
N TYR A 344 -14.36 6.03 -21.96
CA TYR A 344 -13.18 6.14 -21.10
C TYR A 344 -13.63 6.12 -19.64
N ALA A 345 -13.24 5.09 -18.90
CA ALA A 345 -13.52 4.93 -17.48
C ALA A 345 -12.24 5.13 -16.68
N GLU A 346 -12.28 6.00 -15.69
CA GLU A 346 -11.11 6.34 -14.88
C GLU A 346 -11.00 5.45 -13.64
N GLU A 347 -9.77 5.06 -13.31
CA GLU A 347 -9.35 4.58 -12.00
C GLU A 347 -10.09 3.32 -11.53
N VAL A 348 -10.14 2.32 -12.41
CA VAL A 348 -10.68 0.98 -12.16
C VAL A 348 -9.54 0.05 -11.72
N PRO A 349 -9.67 -0.73 -10.61
CA PRO A 349 -8.68 -1.72 -10.25
C PRO A 349 -8.54 -2.76 -11.37
N VAL A 350 -7.30 -3.12 -11.74
CA VAL A 350 -7.03 -3.96 -12.93
C VAL A 350 -7.75 -5.30 -12.85
N ASP A 351 -7.58 -6.03 -11.73
CA ASP A 351 -8.25 -7.33 -11.53
C ASP A 351 -9.78 -7.19 -11.61
N HIS A 352 -10.33 -6.14 -10.99
CA HIS A 352 -11.77 -5.91 -11.00
C HIS A 352 -12.28 -5.60 -12.40
N LEU A 353 -11.56 -4.79 -13.19
CA LEU A 353 -11.92 -4.42 -14.55
C LEU A 353 -12.07 -5.68 -15.42
N HIS A 354 -11.10 -6.59 -15.37
CA HIS A 354 -11.13 -7.83 -16.15
C HIS A 354 -12.36 -8.68 -15.81
N GLU A 355 -12.62 -8.87 -14.52
CA GLU A 355 -13.78 -9.62 -14.06
C GLU A 355 -15.11 -8.93 -14.39
N ALA A 356 -15.18 -7.61 -14.23
CA ALA A 356 -16.38 -6.80 -14.46
C ALA A 356 -16.76 -6.76 -15.94
N VAL A 357 -15.78 -6.62 -16.84
CA VAL A 357 -16.01 -6.74 -18.29
C VAL A 357 -16.51 -8.14 -18.64
N ALA A 358 -15.92 -9.20 -18.07
CA ALA A 358 -16.36 -10.58 -18.33
C ALA A 358 -17.78 -10.86 -17.82
N ARG A 359 -18.22 -10.22 -16.73
CA ARG A 359 -19.60 -10.30 -16.22
C ARG A 359 -20.61 -9.44 -17.00
N GLY A 360 -20.14 -8.49 -17.79
CA GLY A 360 -20.99 -7.52 -18.50
C GLY A 360 -21.37 -6.29 -17.67
N ASP A 361 -20.70 -6.05 -16.54
CA ASP A 361 -20.96 -4.91 -15.63
C ASP A 361 -20.70 -3.56 -16.32
N PHE A 362 -19.86 -3.56 -17.36
CA PHE A 362 -19.58 -2.38 -18.20
C PHE A 362 -20.46 -2.29 -19.46
N GLY A 363 -21.47 -3.15 -19.63
CA GLY A 363 -22.32 -3.19 -20.83
C GLY A 363 -21.62 -3.86 -22.03
N ASP A 364 -21.97 -3.44 -23.26
CA ASP A 364 -21.37 -3.98 -24.47
C ASP A 364 -19.89 -3.55 -24.63
N VAL A 365 -18.99 -4.52 -24.58
CA VAL A 365 -17.53 -4.34 -24.69
C VAL A 365 -16.96 -5.44 -25.59
N ALA A 366 -16.69 -5.11 -26.85
CA ALA A 366 -16.06 -6.01 -27.81
C ALA A 366 -14.54 -6.13 -27.60
N SER A 367 -13.89 -5.06 -27.14
CA SER A 367 -12.50 -5.07 -26.66
C SER A 367 -12.26 -3.90 -25.73
N TYR A 368 -11.17 -3.92 -24.96
CA TYR A 368 -10.82 -2.81 -24.08
C TYR A 368 -9.32 -2.63 -23.95
N LEU A 369 -8.91 -1.44 -23.54
CA LEU A 369 -7.55 -1.12 -23.14
C LEU A 369 -7.47 -0.95 -21.63
N THR A 370 -6.34 -1.34 -21.06
CA THR A 370 -5.92 -0.90 -19.72
C THR A 370 -4.75 0.06 -19.88
N VAL A 371 -4.81 1.20 -19.20
CA VAL A 371 -3.73 2.18 -19.10
C VAL A 371 -3.27 2.21 -17.65
N THR A 372 -2.05 1.78 -17.40
CA THR A 372 -1.42 1.75 -16.07
C THR A 372 -0.16 2.61 -16.07
N LEU A 373 0.32 2.99 -14.88
CA LEU A 373 1.71 3.41 -14.70
C LEU A 373 2.46 2.25 -14.03
N GLU A 374 3.66 1.94 -14.50
CA GLU A 374 4.45 0.78 -14.05
C GLU A 374 5.94 1.10 -13.97
N TYR A 375 6.63 0.47 -13.04
CA TYR A 375 8.09 0.37 -13.06
C TYR A 375 8.47 -0.90 -13.79
N GLY A 376 9.51 -0.83 -14.61
CA GLY A 376 9.91 -1.99 -15.39
C GLY A 376 10.43 -3.15 -14.57
N ALA A 377 10.53 -4.30 -15.25
CA ALA A 377 11.04 -5.52 -14.67
C ALA A 377 12.42 -5.29 -14.05
N ASP A 378 12.63 -5.89 -12.88
CA ASP A 378 13.91 -5.87 -12.17
C ASP A 378 14.43 -4.48 -11.79
N HIS A 379 13.59 -3.43 -11.82
CA HIS A 379 13.98 -2.08 -11.40
C HIS A 379 14.57 -2.06 -9.96
N ASP A 380 14.11 -2.98 -9.10
CA ASP A 380 14.53 -3.08 -7.71
C ASP A 380 15.85 -3.83 -7.49
N LYS A 381 16.44 -4.43 -8.54
CA LYS A 381 17.71 -5.16 -8.47
C LYS A 381 18.93 -4.26 -8.68
N ILE A 382 18.73 -3.05 -9.19
CA ILE A 382 19.80 -2.12 -9.55
C ILE A 382 19.94 -1.07 -8.46
N ASN A 383 21.17 -0.69 -8.14
CA ASN A 383 21.41 0.48 -7.31
C ASN A 383 21.09 1.75 -8.13
N PRO A 384 20.07 2.54 -7.77
CA PRO A 384 19.69 3.72 -8.56
C PRO A 384 20.76 4.82 -8.56
N PHE A 385 21.77 4.73 -7.70
CA PHE A 385 22.91 5.65 -7.66
C PHE A 385 24.14 5.14 -8.41
N ASP A 386 24.09 3.95 -9.01
CA ASP A 386 25.18 3.41 -9.83
C ASP A 386 25.05 3.89 -11.29
N ILE A 387 25.87 4.88 -11.65
CA ILE A 387 25.89 5.45 -13.01
C ILE A 387 26.32 4.46 -14.09
N THR A 388 26.93 3.33 -13.72
CA THR A 388 27.36 2.30 -14.68
C THR A 388 26.19 1.40 -15.10
N ALA A 389 25.10 1.40 -14.34
CA ALA A 389 23.87 0.72 -14.71
C ALA A 389 23.11 1.53 -15.78
N GLY A 390 23.55 1.43 -17.05
CA GLY A 390 23.04 2.23 -18.17
C GLY A 390 21.50 2.27 -18.29
N ARG A 391 20.94 3.36 -18.81
CA ARG A 391 19.50 3.67 -18.86
C ARG A 391 19.00 3.72 -20.32
N THR A 392 17.74 3.35 -20.57
CA THR A 392 17.11 3.53 -21.89
C THR A 392 17.07 5.02 -22.26
N PRO A 393 17.45 5.41 -23.49
CA PRO A 393 17.33 6.80 -23.94
C PRO A 393 15.87 7.29 -23.92
N GLN A 394 15.66 8.57 -23.57
CA GLN A 394 14.32 9.18 -23.51
C GLN A 394 13.71 9.46 -24.90
N ASP A 395 14.52 9.41 -25.96
CA ASP A 395 14.12 9.55 -27.36
C ASP A 395 13.85 8.20 -28.04
N ASP A 396 13.94 7.09 -27.30
CA ASP A 396 13.58 5.78 -27.81
C ASP A 396 12.07 5.72 -28.10
N THR A 397 11.69 5.13 -29.23
CA THR A 397 10.29 4.98 -29.68
C THR A 397 9.87 3.52 -29.84
N SER A 398 10.75 2.58 -29.46
CA SER A 398 10.53 1.14 -29.63
C SER A 398 9.56 0.54 -28.61
N GLY A 399 9.18 1.29 -27.57
CA GLY A 399 8.23 0.88 -26.55
C GLY A 399 8.77 -0.20 -25.63
N LEU A 400 9.98 0.02 -25.09
CA LEU A 400 10.65 -0.89 -24.17
C LEU A 400 10.14 -0.72 -22.74
N ASP A 401 10.31 -1.78 -21.97
CA ASP A 401 10.11 -1.81 -20.53
C ASP A 401 11.09 -0.84 -19.82
N GLY A 402 10.62 0.36 -19.51
CA GLY A 402 11.40 1.42 -18.88
C GLY A 402 11.64 1.14 -17.39
N ARG A 403 12.82 1.47 -16.86
CA ARG A 403 13.12 1.21 -15.44
C ARG A 403 12.37 2.14 -14.51
N TYR A 404 12.14 3.38 -14.96
CA TYR A 404 11.40 4.38 -14.20
C TYR A 404 9.89 4.22 -14.45
N LEU A 405 9.11 4.89 -13.62
CA LEU A 405 7.65 4.86 -13.76
C LEU A 405 7.27 5.38 -15.15
N HIS A 406 6.49 4.61 -15.90
CA HIS A 406 6.05 4.98 -17.25
C HIS A 406 4.68 4.38 -17.59
N PRO A 407 3.94 4.96 -18.57
CA PRO A 407 2.66 4.43 -18.98
C PRO A 407 2.77 3.13 -19.76
N VAL A 408 1.90 2.18 -19.45
CA VAL A 408 1.77 0.93 -20.18
C VAL A 408 0.32 0.79 -20.64
N VAL A 409 0.15 0.57 -21.95
CA VAL A 409 -1.16 0.40 -22.59
C VAL A 409 -1.27 -1.02 -23.10
N ARG A 410 -2.23 -1.78 -22.58
CA ARG A 410 -2.50 -3.17 -22.99
C ARG A 410 -3.89 -3.29 -23.59
N ARG A 411 -4.03 -4.08 -24.65
CA ARG A 411 -5.31 -4.38 -25.30
C ARG A 411 -5.79 -5.78 -25.00
N PHE A 412 -7.06 -5.91 -24.68
CA PHE A 412 -7.71 -7.18 -24.38
C PHE A 412 -8.97 -7.39 -25.23
N ARG A 413 -9.27 -8.66 -25.52
CA ARG A 413 -10.56 -9.12 -26.07
C ARG A 413 -10.92 -10.44 -25.41
N ALA A 414 -12.14 -10.55 -24.88
CA ALA A 414 -12.60 -11.74 -24.16
C ALA A 414 -11.63 -12.24 -23.06
N GLY A 415 -10.91 -11.31 -22.41
CA GLY A 415 -9.92 -11.61 -21.38
C GLY A 415 -8.52 -11.96 -21.88
N GLU A 416 -8.33 -12.13 -23.20
CA GLU A 416 -7.01 -12.42 -23.80
C GLU A 416 -6.26 -11.13 -24.14
N LEU A 417 -4.97 -11.07 -23.79
CA LEU A 417 -4.06 -9.99 -24.15
C LEU A 417 -3.71 -10.06 -25.64
N LEU A 418 -4.06 -9.02 -26.39
CA LEU A 418 -3.80 -8.90 -27.83
C LEU A 418 -2.52 -8.12 -28.15
N GLY A 419 -2.09 -7.24 -27.25
CA GLY A 419 -0.91 -6.42 -27.46
C GLY A 419 -0.64 -5.49 -26.29
N GLU A 420 0.59 -5.04 -26.20
CA GLU A 420 1.12 -4.18 -25.15
C GLU A 420 2.01 -3.12 -25.80
N HIS A 421 1.96 -1.90 -25.26
CA HIS A 421 2.82 -0.80 -25.65
C HIS A 421 3.22 0.01 -24.44
N HIS A 422 4.52 0.18 -24.26
CA HIS A 422 5.11 1.03 -23.24
C HIS A 422 5.40 2.39 -23.85
N LEU A 423 4.93 3.46 -23.19
CA LEU A 423 5.40 4.80 -23.50
C LEU A 423 6.77 4.98 -22.86
N THR A 424 7.70 5.57 -23.60
CA THR A 424 9.05 5.82 -23.11
C THR A 424 9.02 6.68 -21.86
N GLU A 425 9.84 6.32 -20.88
CA GLU A 425 9.97 7.08 -19.63
C GLU A 425 10.50 8.50 -19.91
N ASN A 426 10.01 9.48 -19.15
CA ASN A 426 10.39 10.87 -19.27
C ASN A 426 10.89 11.38 -17.91
N LEU A 427 11.99 12.13 -17.88
CA LEU A 427 12.60 12.62 -16.64
C LEU A 427 11.66 13.50 -15.81
N GLU A 428 10.90 14.37 -16.47
CA GLU A 428 9.95 15.30 -15.85
C GLU A 428 8.58 14.64 -15.63
N ASN A 429 8.42 13.41 -16.13
CA ASN A 429 7.15 12.65 -16.16
C ASN A 429 6.10 13.39 -17.00
N GLU A 430 6.55 13.98 -18.09
CA GLU A 430 5.73 14.60 -19.13
C GLU A 430 5.73 13.71 -20.38
N TRP A 431 4.61 13.03 -20.62
CA TRP A 431 4.44 12.11 -21.74
C TRP A 431 3.63 12.74 -22.87
N ASP A 432 4.11 13.84 -23.45
CA ASP A 432 3.34 14.63 -24.42
C ASP A 432 4.05 14.92 -25.76
N SER A 433 5.33 14.57 -25.90
CA SER A 433 6.06 14.59 -27.18
C SER A 433 5.31 13.89 -28.32
N ASP A 434 5.13 14.62 -29.43
CA ASP A 434 4.48 14.12 -30.63
C ASP A 434 5.21 12.90 -31.21
N GLU A 435 6.55 12.96 -31.27
CA GLU A 435 7.38 11.93 -31.89
C GLU A 435 7.59 10.71 -30.97
N VAL A 436 7.75 10.95 -29.66
CA VAL A 436 8.15 9.90 -28.70
C VAL A 436 6.95 9.22 -28.05
N HIS A 437 5.87 9.96 -27.78
CA HIS A 437 4.74 9.43 -27.01
C HIS A 437 3.50 9.29 -27.88
N ARG A 438 3.07 10.34 -28.58
CA ARG A 438 1.77 10.35 -29.29
C ARG A 438 1.78 9.49 -30.55
N ALA A 439 2.79 9.64 -31.40
CA ALA A 439 2.86 8.91 -32.66
C ALA A 439 3.03 7.39 -32.47
N PRO A 440 3.90 6.89 -31.55
CA PRO A 440 4.00 5.47 -31.26
C PRO A 440 2.70 4.89 -30.66
N LEU A 441 2.08 5.59 -29.72
CA LEU A 441 0.79 5.17 -29.15
C LEU A 441 -0.30 5.10 -30.21
N THR A 442 -0.44 6.12 -31.05
CA THR A 442 -1.42 6.14 -32.16
C THR A 442 -1.20 4.96 -33.12
N ARG A 443 0.07 4.64 -33.43
CA ARG A 443 0.41 3.49 -34.27
C ARG A 443 -0.02 2.17 -33.64
N PHE A 444 0.24 1.98 -32.34
CA PHE A 444 -0.19 0.80 -31.59
C PHE A 444 -1.71 0.65 -31.62
N LEU A 445 -2.44 1.72 -31.30
CA LEU A 445 -3.91 1.73 -31.28
C LEU A 445 -4.51 1.39 -32.65
N GLY A 446 -3.92 1.92 -33.74
CA GLY A 446 -4.35 1.65 -35.11
C GLY A 446 -3.99 0.24 -35.61
N ALA A 447 -2.86 -0.33 -35.17
CA ALA A 447 -2.45 -1.68 -35.55
C ALA A 447 -3.31 -2.76 -34.89
N SER A 448 -3.68 -2.55 -33.62
CA SER A 448 -4.46 -3.53 -32.85
C SER A 448 -5.97 -3.49 -33.14
N ALA A 449 -6.46 -2.48 -33.88
CA ALA A 449 -7.88 -2.35 -34.24
C ALA A 449 -8.33 -3.28 -35.38
N LYS A 450 -7.37 -3.89 -36.09
CA LYS A 450 -7.58 -4.96 -37.06
C LYS A 450 -7.51 -6.31 -36.34
#